data_AF-A0A519GZ19-F1
#
_entry.id   AF-A0A519GZ19-F1
#
_cell.length_a   1.000
_cell.length_b   1.000
_cell.length_c   1.000
_cell.angle_alpha   90.00
_cell.angle_beta   90.00
_cell.angle_gamma   90.00
#
_symmetry.space_group_name_H-M   'P 1'
#
loop_
_entity.id
_entity.type
_entity.pdbx_description
1 polymer ?
#
loop_
_entity_poly.entity_id
_entity_poly.type
_entity_poly.pdbx_seq_one_letter_code
_entity_poly.pdbx_strand_id
1 'polypeptide(L)'
;QWWNERIGTGEGQPVFDNGSGLSRDERITAGELAKMLQVAWRSPVMSELMSSLPASGVDGTLKRRALRSGGAAHLKTGTLRDAAGVAGYVDGASGRRYIVVAIANHANAAAARPAFDALVDWATQD
;
A
#
# COMPACT_ATOMS: atom_id res chain seq x y z
N GLN A 1 -10.77 -17.85 4.49
CA GLN A 1 -9.85 -18.98 4.79
C GLN A 1 -8.38 -18.52 4.82
N TRP A 2 -7.80 -18.06 3.70
CA TRP A 2 -6.38 -17.64 3.63
C TRP A 2 -5.94 -16.63 4.70
N TRP A 3 -6.72 -15.56 4.93
CA TRP A 3 -6.38 -14.52 5.90
C TRP A 3 -6.20 -15.08 7.30
N ASN A 4 -7.17 -15.87 7.75
CA ASN A 4 -7.20 -16.43 9.10
C ASN A 4 -6.04 -17.40 9.32
N GLU A 5 -5.67 -18.18 8.31
CA GLU A 5 -4.57 -19.14 8.37
C GLU A 5 -3.20 -18.46 8.43
N ARG A 6 -3.04 -17.27 7.83
CA ARG A 6 -1.74 -16.62 7.66
C ARG A 6 -1.50 -15.44 8.61
N ILE A 7 -2.56 -14.73 8.99
CA ILE A 7 -2.48 -13.49 9.78
C ILE A 7 -3.21 -13.66 11.12
N GLY A 8 -4.31 -14.43 11.14
CA GLY A 8 -5.07 -14.75 12.35
C GLY A 8 -6.48 -14.16 12.35
N THR A 9 -7.18 -14.41 13.46
CA THR A 9 -8.54 -13.90 13.73
C THR A 9 -8.47 -13.03 14.98
N GLY A 10 -8.57 -11.72 14.80
CA GLY A 10 -8.43 -10.74 15.89
C GLY A 10 -9.03 -9.40 15.49
N GLU A 11 -8.94 -8.42 16.39
CA GLU A 11 -9.37 -7.06 16.08
C GLU A 11 -8.64 -6.53 14.83
N GLY A 12 -9.42 -5.95 13.91
CA GLY A 12 -8.91 -5.43 12.63
C GLY A 12 -9.04 -6.39 11.45
N GLN A 13 -9.59 -7.60 11.63
CA GLN A 13 -9.87 -8.51 10.53
C GLN A 13 -10.62 -7.77 9.39
N PRO A 14 -10.15 -7.90 8.15
CA PRO A 14 -10.77 -7.21 7.04
C PRO A 14 -12.19 -7.72 6.78
N VAL A 15 -13.08 -6.77 6.51
CA VAL A 15 -14.40 -7.02 5.96
C VAL A 15 -14.25 -7.02 4.44
N PHE A 16 -14.53 -8.16 3.82
CA PHE A 16 -14.48 -8.33 2.37
C PHE A 16 -15.89 -8.46 1.81
N ASP A 17 -16.20 -7.64 0.81
CA ASP A 17 -17.42 -7.76 0.00
C ASP A 17 -17.04 -8.22 -1.42
N ASN A 18 -16.02 -7.60 -2.02
CA ASN A 18 -15.42 -8.04 -3.27
C ASN A 18 -13.87 -7.92 -3.26
N GLY A 19 -13.25 -8.26 -4.40
CA GLY A 19 -11.79 -8.24 -4.56
C GLY A 19 -11.22 -6.97 -5.18
N SER A 20 -12.05 -6.00 -5.53
CA SER A 20 -11.64 -4.84 -6.33
C SER A 20 -11.38 -3.57 -5.52
N GLY A 21 -11.91 -3.47 -4.30
CA GLY A 21 -11.83 -2.23 -3.51
C GLY A 21 -12.95 -1.24 -3.81
N LEU A 22 -14.00 -1.64 -4.55
CA LEU A 22 -15.11 -0.75 -4.95
C LEU A 22 -16.29 -0.75 -3.98
N SER A 23 -16.32 -1.71 -3.04
CA SER A 23 -17.37 -1.73 -2.03
C SER A 23 -17.16 -0.63 -0.99
N ARG A 24 -18.26 0.00 -0.57
CA ARG A 24 -18.24 0.98 0.52
C ARG A 24 -18.31 0.32 1.89
N ASP A 25 -18.50 -0.99 1.95
CA ASP A 25 -18.62 -1.75 3.18
C ASP A 25 -17.32 -2.49 3.53
N GLU A 26 -16.39 -2.59 2.57
CA GLU A 26 -15.05 -3.14 2.80
C GLU A 26 -14.28 -2.33 3.84
N ARG A 27 -13.65 -3.02 4.79
CA ARG A 27 -12.86 -2.40 5.86
C ARG A 27 -11.56 -3.16 6.01
N ILE A 28 -10.46 -2.43 6.16
CA ILE A 28 -9.17 -2.95 6.59
C ILE A 28 -8.40 -1.84 7.29
N THR A 29 -7.65 -2.16 8.33
CA THR A 29 -6.77 -1.18 8.98
C THR A 29 -5.42 -1.10 8.26
N ALA A 30 -4.71 0.02 8.40
CA ALA A 30 -3.36 0.14 7.84
C ALA A 30 -2.40 -0.93 8.40
N GLY A 31 -2.52 -1.24 9.70
CA GLY A 31 -1.70 -2.26 10.36
C GLY A 31 -1.96 -3.67 9.81
N GLU A 32 -3.22 -4.03 9.59
CA GLU A 32 -3.57 -5.35 9.04
C GLU A 32 -3.17 -5.50 7.58
N LEU A 33 -3.31 -4.44 6.77
CA LEU A 33 -2.79 -4.44 5.41
C LEU A 33 -1.25 -4.54 5.40
N ALA A 34 -0.56 -3.87 6.33
CA ALA A 34 0.88 -3.99 6.48
C ALA A 34 1.31 -5.41 6.88
N LYS A 35 0.58 -6.08 7.78
CA LYS A 35 0.82 -7.49 8.13
C LYS A 35 0.63 -8.41 6.91
N MET A 36 -0.40 -8.16 6.10
CA MET A 36 -0.60 -8.93 4.86
C MET A 36 0.57 -8.76 3.89
N LEU A 37 1.07 -7.53 3.72
CA LEU A 37 2.28 -7.28 2.91
C LEU A 37 3.52 -7.96 3.51
N GLN A 38 3.68 -7.98 4.85
CA GLN A 38 4.79 -8.72 5.48
C GLN A 38 4.74 -10.22 5.21
N VAL A 39 3.54 -10.82 5.27
CA VAL A 39 3.34 -12.24 4.93
C VAL A 39 3.67 -12.48 3.46
N ALA A 40 3.18 -11.62 2.56
CA ALA A 40 3.41 -11.76 1.13
C ALA A 40 4.89 -11.63 0.76
N TRP A 41 5.61 -10.72 1.41
CA TRP A 41 7.06 -10.55 1.25
C TRP A 41 7.87 -11.80 1.59
N ARG A 42 7.45 -12.56 2.60
CA ARG A 42 8.10 -13.81 3.01
C ARG A 42 7.62 -15.03 2.23
N SER A 43 6.72 -14.84 1.26
CA SER A 43 6.13 -15.94 0.51
C SER A 43 6.95 -16.27 -0.76
N PRO A 44 6.84 -17.49 -1.30
CA PRO A 44 7.50 -17.86 -2.55
C PRO A 44 7.09 -17.02 -3.76
N VAL A 45 5.94 -16.34 -3.70
CA VAL A 45 5.40 -15.52 -4.80
C VAL A 45 5.70 -14.02 -4.63
N MET A 46 6.66 -13.69 -3.77
CA MET A 46 7.03 -12.30 -3.48
C MET A 46 7.46 -11.55 -4.74
N SER A 47 8.26 -12.17 -5.61
CA SER A 47 8.77 -11.56 -6.85
C SER A 47 7.64 -11.18 -7.82
N GLU A 48 6.63 -12.04 -7.91
CA GLU A 48 5.46 -11.88 -8.76
C GLU A 48 4.55 -10.79 -8.20
N LEU A 49 4.38 -10.74 -6.88
CA LEU A 49 3.65 -9.64 -6.24
C LEU A 49 4.39 -8.31 -6.48
N MET A 50 5.70 -8.25 -6.23
CA MET A 50 6.53 -7.07 -6.48
C MET A 50 6.37 -6.54 -7.89
N SER A 51 6.52 -7.41 -8.90
CA SER A 51 6.45 -7.01 -10.30
C SER A 51 5.04 -6.60 -10.75
N SER A 52 4.00 -7.08 -10.06
CA SER A 52 2.62 -6.65 -10.33
C SER A 52 2.26 -5.27 -9.79
N LEU A 53 3.05 -4.75 -8.83
CA LEU A 53 2.81 -3.45 -8.22
C LEU A 53 3.46 -2.33 -9.05
N PRO A 54 2.71 -1.24 -9.37
CA PRO A 54 3.28 -0.11 -10.09
C PRO A 54 4.53 0.46 -9.42
N ALA A 55 5.55 0.76 -10.23
CA ALA A 55 6.79 1.39 -9.84
C ALA A 55 6.70 2.92 -9.93
N SER A 56 7.16 3.61 -8.88
CA SER A 56 7.13 5.07 -8.77
C SER A 56 7.86 5.75 -9.93
N GLY A 57 7.17 6.62 -10.67
CA GLY A 57 7.74 7.35 -11.81
C GLY A 57 7.90 6.53 -13.09
N VAL A 58 7.51 5.26 -13.11
CA VAL A 58 7.77 4.34 -14.24
C VAL A 58 6.47 3.91 -14.91
N ASP A 59 5.52 3.33 -14.17
CA ASP A 59 4.34 2.70 -14.78
C ASP A 59 3.05 2.82 -13.96
N GLY A 60 1.98 2.25 -14.53
CA GLY A 60 0.65 2.19 -13.93
C GLY A 60 0.15 3.53 -13.39
N THR A 61 -0.44 3.49 -12.21
CA THR A 61 -0.99 4.67 -11.52
C THR A 61 0.08 5.59 -10.93
N LEU A 62 1.35 5.19 -10.96
CA LEU A 62 2.47 5.96 -10.40
C LEU A 62 3.41 6.54 -11.46
N LYS A 63 3.14 6.32 -12.76
CA LYS A 63 3.97 6.79 -13.88
C LYS A 63 4.33 8.28 -13.81
N ARG A 64 3.43 9.13 -13.31
CA ARG A 64 3.64 10.58 -13.15
C ARG A 64 3.98 11.00 -11.70
N ARG A 65 4.33 10.04 -10.85
CA ARG A 65 4.56 10.22 -9.40
C ARG A 65 5.98 9.76 -9.07
N ALA A 66 6.97 10.41 -9.67
CA ALA A 66 8.37 10.18 -9.36
C ALA A 66 8.69 10.71 -7.95
N LEU A 67 9.52 9.98 -7.22
CA LEU A 67 9.98 10.35 -5.87
C LEU A 67 11.07 11.42 -6.00
N ARG A 68 11.04 12.46 -5.15
CA ARG A 68 11.99 13.57 -5.23
C ARG A 68 13.37 13.16 -4.74
N SER A 69 13.41 12.23 -3.80
CA SER A 69 14.62 11.55 -3.35
C SER A 69 15.37 10.78 -4.45
N GLY A 70 14.71 10.47 -5.57
CA GLY A 70 15.25 9.55 -6.58
C GLY A 70 15.24 8.07 -6.15
N GLY A 71 14.64 7.76 -5.00
CA GLY A 71 14.47 6.40 -4.52
C GLY A 71 13.44 5.59 -5.32
N ALA A 72 13.27 4.33 -4.94
CA ALA A 72 12.37 3.40 -5.61
C ALA A 72 11.24 2.93 -4.68
N ALA A 73 10.03 2.82 -5.24
CA ALA A 73 8.90 2.23 -4.54
C ALA A 73 7.99 1.47 -5.50
N HIS A 74 7.42 0.37 -5.01
CA HIS A 74 6.39 -0.44 -5.68
C HIS A 74 5.11 -0.40 -4.84
N LEU A 75 4.08 0.30 -5.33
CA LEU A 75 2.89 0.58 -4.51
C LEU A 75 1.60 0.40 -5.31
N LYS A 76 0.62 -0.23 -4.67
CA LYS A 76 -0.76 -0.15 -5.15
C LYS A 76 -1.38 1.16 -4.68
N THR A 77 -2.11 1.80 -5.58
CA THR A 77 -2.95 2.96 -5.25
C THR A 77 -4.43 2.57 -5.21
N GLY A 78 -5.22 3.29 -4.43
CA GLY A 78 -6.68 3.20 -4.37
C GLY A 78 -7.30 4.59 -4.26
N THR A 79 -8.42 4.81 -4.93
CA THR A 79 -9.20 6.05 -4.81
C THR A 79 -10.67 5.74 -5.05
N LEU A 80 -11.51 6.19 -4.13
CA LEU A 80 -12.95 6.36 -4.28
C LEU A 80 -13.31 7.84 -4.05
N ARG A 81 -14.60 8.16 -4.09
CA ARG A 81 -15.08 9.53 -3.83
C ARG A 81 -14.62 10.08 -2.48
N ASP A 82 -14.68 9.22 -1.47
CA ASP A 82 -14.51 9.52 -0.05
C ASP A 82 -13.37 8.70 0.60
N ALA A 83 -12.55 8.07 -0.23
CA ALA A 83 -11.38 7.31 0.22
C ALA A 83 -10.18 7.49 -0.71
N ALA A 84 -8.99 7.53 -0.14
CA ALA A 84 -7.73 7.50 -0.87
C ALA A 84 -6.73 6.63 -0.11
N GLY A 85 -5.87 5.92 -0.82
CA GLY A 85 -4.83 5.13 -0.17
C GLY A 85 -3.68 4.72 -1.07
N VAL A 86 -2.59 4.37 -0.41
CA VAL A 86 -1.39 3.78 -1.00
C VAL A 86 -0.88 2.68 -0.08
N ALA A 87 -0.42 1.57 -0.66
CA ALA A 87 0.15 0.46 0.09
C ALA A 87 1.18 -0.29 -0.75
N GLY A 88 2.31 -0.66 -0.15
CA GLY A 88 3.34 -1.46 -0.80
C GLY A 88 4.70 -1.27 -0.17
N TYR A 89 5.73 -1.26 -1.00
CA TYR A 89 7.12 -1.42 -0.57
C TYR A 89 7.97 -0.25 -1.06
N VAL A 90 8.87 0.21 -0.19
CA VAL A 90 9.76 1.34 -0.44
C VAL A 90 11.18 0.93 -0.13
N ASP A 91 12.09 1.22 -1.05
CA ASP A 91 13.53 1.00 -0.87
C ASP A 91 14.18 2.22 -0.23
N GLY A 92 14.72 2.01 0.96
CA GLY A 92 15.47 3.00 1.72
C GLY A 92 16.91 3.15 1.22
N ALA A 93 17.46 4.35 1.35
CA ALA A 93 18.85 4.67 1.05
C ALA A 93 19.84 3.83 1.86
N SER A 94 19.45 3.37 3.05
CA SER A 94 20.25 2.46 3.87
C SER A 94 20.31 1.03 3.32
N GLY A 95 19.58 0.72 2.23
CA GLY A 95 19.39 -0.64 1.71
C GLY A 95 18.32 -1.46 2.43
N ARG A 96 17.63 -0.87 3.42
CA ARG A 96 16.47 -1.50 4.07
C ARG A 96 15.23 -1.33 3.20
N ARG A 97 14.32 -2.30 3.29
CA ARG A 97 13.01 -2.21 2.65
C ARG A 97 11.92 -1.96 3.69
N TYR A 98 11.08 -0.99 3.41
CA TYR A 98 9.95 -0.61 4.24
C TYR A 98 8.63 -1.06 3.60
N ILE A 99 7.66 -1.34 4.46
CA ILE A 99 6.26 -1.43 4.07
C ILE A 99 5.62 -0.11 4.46
N VAL A 100 5.01 0.55 3.48
CA VAL A 100 4.27 1.80 3.70
C VAL A 100 2.81 1.54 3.38
N VAL A 101 1.93 1.92 4.31
CA VAL A 101 0.48 1.89 4.14
C VAL A 101 -0.09 3.20 4.67
N ALA A 102 -0.83 3.91 3.83
CA ALA A 102 -1.58 5.09 4.23
C ALA A 102 -2.98 5.06 3.62
N ILE A 103 -3.99 5.33 4.47
CA ILE A 103 -5.41 5.30 4.10
C ILE A 103 -6.06 6.55 4.70
N ALA A 104 -6.84 7.26 3.90
CA ALA A 104 -7.68 8.36 4.34
C ALA A 104 -9.12 8.08 3.93
N ASN A 105 -10.03 8.14 4.91
CA ASN A 105 -11.47 8.05 4.70
C ASN A 105 -12.08 9.39 5.11
N HIS A 106 -12.57 10.15 4.13
CA HIS A 106 -13.15 11.47 4.33
C HIS A 106 -13.80 11.96 3.03
N ALA A 107 -14.82 12.82 3.11
CA ALA A 107 -15.42 13.44 1.92
C ALA A 107 -14.41 14.19 1.03
N ASN A 108 -13.27 14.60 1.61
CA ASN A 108 -12.14 15.22 0.93
C ASN A 108 -10.85 14.36 0.99
N ALA A 109 -10.97 13.03 0.94
CA ALA A 109 -9.82 12.12 1.07
C ALA A 109 -8.72 12.37 0.02
N ALA A 110 -9.08 12.87 -1.17
CA ALA A 110 -8.11 13.21 -2.21
C ALA A 110 -7.06 14.25 -1.75
N ALA A 111 -7.40 15.12 -0.79
CA ALA A 111 -6.49 16.10 -0.22
C ALA A 111 -5.35 15.47 0.59
N ALA A 112 -5.45 14.19 0.98
CA ALA A 112 -4.38 13.47 1.68
C ALA A 112 -3.26 12.99 0.73
N ARG A 113 -3.47 12.98 -0.59
CA ARG A 113 -2.50 12.45 -1.56
C ARG A 113 -1.11 13.09 -1.46
N PRO A 114 -0.96 14.43 -1.35
CA PRO A 114 0.36 15.03 -1.16
C PRO A 114 1.07 14.52 0.11
N ALA A 115 0.33 14.27 1.19
CA ALA A 115 0.89 13.70 2.41
C ALA A 115 1.33 12.24 2.22
N PHE A 116 0.59 11.45 1.44
CA PHE A 116 1.00 10.09 1.09
C PHE A 116 2.26 10.07 0.25
N ASP A 117 2.35 10.93 -0.76
CA ASP A 117 3.53 11.04 -1.60
C ASP A 117 4.75 11.50 -0.78
N ALA A 118 4.56 12.46 0.15
CA ALA A 118 5.60 12.88 1.08
C ALA A 118 6.05 11.77 2.05
N LEU A 119 5.10 10.95 2.55
CA LEU A 119 5.42 9.81 3.42
C LEU A 119 6.26 8.76 2.68
N VAL A 120 5.91 8.44 1.44
CA VAL A 120 6.66 7.49 0.60
C VAL A 120 8.06 8.03 0.32
N ASP A 121 8.16 9.30 -0.07
CA ASP A 121 9.45 9.94 -0.36
C ASP A 121 10.31 10.14 0.89
N TRP A 122 9.72 10.27 2.08
CA TRP A 122 10.45 10.27 3.34
C TRP A 122 11.01 8.88 3.66
N ALA A 123 10.24 7.82 3.41
CA ALA A 123 10.66 6.44 3.70
C ALA A 123 11.84 5.94 2.83
N THR A 124 12.15 6.61 1.71
CA THR A 124 13.34 6.29 0.91
C THR A 124 14.62 6.91 1.47
N GLN A 125 14.54 7.83 2.43
CA GLN A 125 15.67 8.65 2.92
C GLN A 125 16.21 8.18 4.28
N ASP A 126 16.03 6.91 4.62
CA ASP A 126 16.42 6.35 5.93
C ASP A 126 17.93 6.28 6.20
#